data_AF-G1P108-F1
#
_entry.id   AF-G1P108-F1
#
_cell.length_a   1.000
_cell.length_b   1.000
_cell.length_c   1.000
_cell.angle_alpha   90.00
_cell.angle_beta   90.00
_cell.angle_gamma   90.00
#
_symmetry.space_group_name_H-M   'P 1'
#
loop_
_entity.id
_entity.type
_entity.pdbx_description
1 polymer ?
#
loop_
_entity_poly.entity_id
_entity_poly.type
_entity_poly.pdbx_seq_one_letter_code
_entity_poly.pdbx_strand_id
1 'polypeptide(L)'
;VSVIIDGYPVTKHQVSLLEAESIIPLIIFELDVPSKEIFKRLLLEKKKEQSLPYPLHNSSQIIAVKKSKYHKNIVEIKQYYQEQHQNWYVIDGFHSKWWVWNEVITNVKMVNRYMQTYLERIKEGKAACIDKLCITPQELISRLGEFGQFCPVSLAESYELVDCSEMETLEFAAEFRGHYYKMGSREKLNKFLENPTLYVPPLAPHPLPSADMIPKRLTLSELKKRFPKCAELHGYCPVTYQDGNQRYEALVPGNIKYAIEYRDRIYICENSEKLEKFLRTPLKYWNQKLPYKLPPLKEPIHLTSLPLPGYLEQGIATSLIKAMNAVGCLKPKFPFLSIKKSALLYIAFHLKAFNPKGSEYTRKKYKKKMEQFVERCELITYLSAHMTRKYKEPQFRAIDFDHKLQTFLSLRNIDPV
;
A
#
# COMPACT_ATOMS: atom_id res chain seq x y z
N VAL A 1 9.55 24.03 -43.60
CA VAL A 1 8.43 23.35 -44.31
C VAL A 1 7.84 22.35 -43.32
N SER A 2 6.56 22.47 -42.98
CA SER A 2 5.88 21.50 -42.10
C SER A 2 5.26 20.41 -42.96
N VAL A 3 5.46 19.15 -42.58
CA VAL A 3 4.99 17.98 -43.34
C VAL A 3 4.02 17.19 -42.46
N ILE A 4 2.95 16.68 -43.07
CA ILE A 4 2.02 15.74 -42.43
C ILE A 4 2.28 14.38 -43.05
N ILE A 5 2.59 13.40 -42.20
CA ILE A 5 2.73 12.00 -42.59
C ILE A 5 1.42 11.30 -42.27
N ASP A 6 0.73 10.80 -43.29
CA ASP A 6 -0.53 10.06 -43.14
C ASP A 6 -0.32 8.57 -43.45
N GLY A 7 -0.72 7.71 -42.52
CA GLY A 7 -0.65 6.26 -42.68
C GLY A 7 0.75 5.64 -42.58
N TYR A 8 1.75 6.36 -42.06
CA TYR A 8 3.12 5.87 -41.82
C TYR A 8 3.68 6.51 -40.54
N PRO A 9 4.40 5.78 -39.67
CA PRO A 9 4.80 4.37 -39.77
C PRO A 9 3.69 3.40 -39.30
N VAL A 10 3.67 2.19 -39.87
CA VAL A 10 2.73 1.08 -39.51
C VAL A 10 3.44 -0.17 -39.00
N THR A 11 4.78 -0.15 -38.93
CA THR A 11 5.61 -1.23 -38.40
C THR A 11 6.81 -0.66 -37.64
N LYS A 12 7.38 -1.44 -36.71
CA LYS A 12 8.58 -1.04 -35.97
C LYS A 12 9.79 -0.76 -36.87
N HIS A 13 9.97 -1.54 -37.94
CA HIS A 13 11.04 -1.31 -38.91
C HIS A 13 10.95 0.09 -39.55
N GLN A 14 9.73 0.53 -39.87
CA GLN A 14 9.50 1.87 -40.42
C GLN A 14 9.75 2.98 -39.42
N VAL A 15 9.48 2.75 -38.12
CA VAL A 15 9.89 3.67 -37.05
C VAL A 15 11.41 3.81 -37.05
N SER A 16 12.15 2.69 -37.06
CA SER A 16 13.62 2.72 -37.09
C SER A 16 14.19 3.42 -38.32
N LEU A 17 13.53 3.31 -39.48
CA LEU A 17 13.92 4.05 -40.69
C LEU A 17 13.74 5.56 -40.54
N LEU A 18 12.63 6.00 -39.93
CA LEU A 18 12.40 7.43 -39.66
C LEU A 18 13.47 7.99 -38.72
N GLU A 19 13.83 7.24 -37.70
CA GLU A 19 14.86 7.66 -36.74
C GLU A 19 16.25 7.71 -37.33
N ALA A 20 16.62 6.74 -38.18
CA ALA A 20 17.89 6.75 -38.90
C ALA A 20 18.04 8.02 -39.75
N GLU A 21 16.94 8.50 -40.32
CA GLU A 21 16.89 9.74 -41.11
C GLU A 21 16.58 10.99 -40.27
N SER A 22 16.51 10.86 -38.93
CA SER A 22 16.16 11.95 -38.00
C SER A 22 14.81 12.64 -38.29
N ILE A 23 13.84 11.90 -38.85
CA ILE A 23 12.48 12.36 -39.11
C ILE A 23 11.60 12.01 -37.90
N ILE A 24 11.57 12.88 -36.90
CA ILE A 24 10.79 12.67 -35.68
C ILE A 24 9.48 13.48 -35.78
N PRO A 25 8.30 12.82 -35.78
CA PRO A 25 7.03 13.53 -35.71
C PRO A 25 6.95 14.35 -34.44
N LEU A 26 6.61 15.64 -34.54
CA LEU A 26 6.41 16.48 -33.35
C LEU A 26 5.10 16.11 -32.62
N ILE A 27 4.08 15.72 -33.38
CA ILE A 27 2.75 15.39 -32.85
C ILE A 27 2.24 14.19 -33.64
N ILE A 28 1.74 13.18 -32.94
CA ILE A 28 1.09 12.02 -33.54
C ILE A 28 -0.37 12.00 -33.08
N PHE A 29 -1.30 11.95 -34.02
CA PHE A 29 -2.73 11.84 -33.73
C PHE A 29 -3.24 10.44 -34.08
N GLU A 30 -3.81 9.76 -33.10
CA GLU A 30 -4.55 8.51 -33.26
C GLU A 30 -6.05 8.81 -33.22
N LEU A 31 -6.75 8.58 -34.34
CA LEU A 31 -8.21 8.69 -34.39
C LEU A 31 -8.84 7.37 -33.95
N ASP A 32 -9.32 7.30 -32.71
CA ASP A 32 -9.97 6.11 -32.19
C ASP A 32 -11.43 6.04 -32.66
N VAL A 33 -11.81 4.91 -33.26
CA VAL A 33 -13.18 4.66 -33.73
C VAL A 33 -13.55 3.20 -33.49
N PRO A 34 -14.70 2.91 -32.85
CA PRO A 34 -15.17 1.55 -32.65
C PRO A 34 -15.33 0.78 -33.97
N SER A 35 -14.97 -0.52 -33.97
CA SER A 35 -15.07 -1.39 -35.17
C SER A 35 -16.44 -1.36 -35.82
N LYS A 36 -17.51 -1.40 -35.01
CA LYS A 36 -18.90 -1.40 -35.50
C LYS A 36 -19.19 -0.16 -36.33
N GLU A 37 -18.71 1.01 -35.88
CA GLU A 37 -18.93 2.27 -36.56
C GLU A 37 -18.10 2.36 -37.84
N ILE A 38 -16.84 1.88 -37.84
CA ILE A 38 -16.01 1.82 -39.05
C ILE A 38 -16.71 1.03 -40.17
N PHE A 39 -17.21 -0.18 -39.87
CA PHE A 39 -17.89 -1.00 -40.89
C PHE A 39 -19.24 -0.42 -41.32
N LYS A 40 -19.96 0.26 -40.41
CA LYS A 40 -21.19 0.99 -40.76
C LYS A 40 -20.88 2.15 -41.72
N ARG A 41 -19.85 2.95 -41.44
CA ARG A 41 -19.40 4.05 -42.32
C ARG A 41 -18.98 3.52 -43.69
N LEU A 42 -18.22 2.43 -43.73
CA LEU A 42 -17.80 1.75 -44.96
C LEU A 42 -19.00 1.32 -45.83
N LEU A 43 -20.05 0.75 -45.22
CA LEU A 43 -21.25 0.33 -45.94
C LEU A 43 -22.02 1.53 -46.52
N LEU A 44 -22.11 2.63 -45.75
CA LEU A 44 -22.78 3.86 -46.20
C LEU A 44 -22.02 4.56 -47.33
N GLU A 45 -20.69 4.53 -47.29
CA GLU A 45 -19.83 5.09 -48.33
C GLU A 45 -20.01 4.36 -49.66
N LYS A 46 -20.00 3.02 -49.65
CA LYS A 46 -20.28 2.21 -50.85
C LYS A 46 -21.65 2.44 -51.48
N LYS A 47 -22.66 2.80 -50.66
CA LYS A 47 -23.99 3.14 -51.16
C LYS A 47 -24.03 4.51 -51.85
N LYS A 48 -23.09 5.39 -51.53
CA LYS A 48 -22.99 6.76 -52.07
C LYS A 48 -22.00 6.87 -53.23
N GLU A 49 -21.04 5.97 -53.35
CA GLU A 49 -20.07 5.95 -54.45
C GLU A 49 -20.78 5.71 -55.79
N GLN A 50 -20.76 6.71 -56.68
CA GLN A 50 -20.94 6.51 -58.11
C GLN A 50 -19.79 5.62 -58.62
N SER A 51 -20.04 4.79 -59.63
CA SER A 51 -19.06 3.83 -60.15
C SER A 51 -17.78 4.54 -60.56
N LEU A 52 -16.76 4.48 -59.70
CA LEU A 52 -15.42 4.95 -60.05
C LEU A 52 -14.90 4.09 -61.20
N PRO A 53 -14.08 4.66 -62.11
CA PRO A 53 -13.54 3.92 -63.26
C PRO A 53 -12.50 2.85 -62.87
N TYR A 54 -12.20 2.68 -61.58
CA TYR A 54 -11.22 1.72 -61.06
C TYR A 54 -11.68 1.11 -59.73
N PRO A 55 -11.24 -0.13 -59.42
CA PRO A 55 -11.60 -0.80 -58.16
C PRO A 55 -10.89 -0.17 -56.96
N LEU A 56 -11.62 0.02 -55.85
CA LEU A 56 -11.06 0.45 -54.57
C LEU A 56 -10.80 -0.75 -53.64
N HIS A 57 -9.72 -0.70 -52.87
CA HIS A 57 -9.41 -1.68 -51.82
C HIS A 57 -10.21 -1.43 -50.52
N ASN A 58 -11.52 -1.21 -50.65
CA ASN A 58 -12.47 -0.90 -49.58
C ASN A 58 -13.43 -2.07 -49.27
N SER A 59 -13.08 -3.31 -49.65
CA SER A 59 -13.89 -4.49 -49.28
C SER A 59 -13.90 -4.71 -47.76
N SER A 60 -15.01 -5.21 -47.22
CA SER A 60 -15.11 -5.46 -45.77
C SER A 60 -14.05 -6.45 -45.29
N GLN A 61 -13.69 -7.45 -46.13
CA GLN A 61 -12.60 -8.38 -45.81
C GLN A 61 -11.24 -7.66 -45.76
N ILE A 62 -10.93 -6.80 -46.75
CA ILE A 62 -9.66 -6.07 -46.79
C ILE A 62 -9.53 -5.14 -45.58
N ILE A 63 -10.58 -4.40 -45.22
CA ILE A 63 -10.58 -3.52 -44.06
C ILE A 63 -10.42 -4.32 -42.76
N ALA A 64 -11.04 -5.49 -42.63
CA ALA A 64 -10.85 -6.36 -41.48
C ALA A 64 -9.40 -6.82 -41.34
N VAL A 65 -8.74 -7.22 -42.44
CA VAL A 65 -7.32 -7.59 -42.44
C VAL A 65 -6.42 -6.40 -42.07
N LYS A 66 -6.65 -5.22 -42.68
CA LYS A 66 -5.91 -3.99 -42.34
C LYS A 66 -6.04 -3.65 -40.85
N LYS A 67 -7.26 -3.74 -40.31
CA LYS A 67 -7.53 -3.46 -38.89
C LYS A 67 -6.81 -4.45 -37.97
N SER A 68 -6.87 -5.75 -38.28
CA SER A 68 -6.16 -6.78 -37.52
C SER A 68 -4.65 -6.52 -37.50
N LYS A 69 -4.07 -6.16 -38.65
CA LYS A 69 -2.65 -5.82 -38.75
C LYS A 69 -2.29 -4.55 -37.97
N TYR A 70 -3.13 -3.52 -38.01
CA TYR A 70 -2.97 -2.31 -37.19
C TYR A 70 -2.95 -2.65 -35.69
N HIS A 71 -3.93 -3.39 -35.18
CA HIS A 71 -4.01 -3.73 -33.75
C HIS A 71 -2.80 -4.51 -33.26
N LYS A 72 -2.24 -5.36 -34.12
CA LYS A 72 -1.03 -6.13 -33.82
C LYS A 72 0.20 -5.23 -33.63
N ASN A 73 0.34 -4.20 -34.46
CA ASN A 73 1.57 -3.40 -34.53
C ASN A 73 1.51 -2.11 -33.72
N ILE A 74 0.33 -1.52 -33.56
CA ILE A 74 0.18 -0.17 -33.00
C ILE A 74 0.60 -0.11 -31.53
N VAL A 75 0.37 -1.18 -30.75
CA VAL A 75 0.68 -1.21 -29.32
C VAL A 75 2.16 -0.95 -29.08
N GLU A 76 3.03 -1.65 -29.82
CA GLU A 76 4.48 -1.47 -29.72
C GLU A 76 4.94 -0.09 -30.21
N ILE A 77 4.38 0.40 -31.31
CA ILE A 77 4.71 1.72 -31.88
C ILE A 77 4.29 2.85 -30.94
N LYS A 78 3.09 2.75 -30.37
CA LYS A 78 2.55 3.72 -29.42
C LYS A 78 3.36 3.75 -28.14
N GLN A 79 3.68 2.58 -27.60
CA GLN A 79 4.55 2.48 -26.42
C GLN A 79 5.91 3.14 -26.69
N TYR A 80 6.51 2.87 -27.85
CA TYR A 80 7.76 3.48 -28.27
C TYR A 80 7.72 5.02 -28.28
N TYR A 81 6.77 5.61 -29.02
CA TYR A 81 6.66 7.07 -29.11
C TYR A 81 6.27 7.72 -27.76
N GLN A 82 5.46 7.03 -26.95
CA GLN A 82 5.10 7.51 -25.62
C GLN A 82 6.31 7.54 -24.68
N GLU A 83 7.15 6.50 -24.69
CA GLU A 83 8.37 6.41 -23.86
C GLU A 83 9.48 7.35 -24.36
N GLN A 84 9.67 7.47 -25.68
CA GLN A 84 10.77 8.24 -26.24
C GLN A 84 10.46 9.72 -26.44
N HIS A 85 9.22 10.10 -26.74
CA HIS A 85 8.90 11.46 -27.18
C HIS A 85 7.68 12.09 -26.48
N GLN A 86 6.84 11.31 -25.78
CA GLN A 86 5.64 11.82 -25.09
C GLN A 86 4.72 12.66 -26.02
N ASN A 87 4.64 12.30 -27.30
CA ASN A 87 4.03 13.10 -28.38
C ASN A 87 2.76 12.47 -29.01
N TRP A 88 2.17 11.47 -28.35
CA TRP A 88 1.03 10.71 -28.86
C TRP A 88 -0.31 11.21 -28.30
N TYR A 89 -1.23 11.60 -29.17
CA TYR A 89 -2.55 12.14 -28.81
C TYR A 89 -3.66 11.26 -29.40
N VAL A 90 -4.49 10.71 -28.52
CA VAL A 90 -5.69 9.96 -28.94
C VAL A 90 -6.87 10.92 -29.03
N ILE A 91 -7.54 10.93 -30.17
CA ILE A 91 -8.73 11.75 -30.44
C ILE A 91 -9.90 10.81 -30.73
N ASP A 92 -11.03 11.08 -30.09
CA ASP A 92 -12.27 10.35 -30.37
C ASP A 92 -12.80 10.70 -31.78
N GLY A 93 -12.62 9.78 -32.71
CA GLY A 93 -13.08 9.89 -34.10
C GLY A 93 -14.55 9.50 -34.30
N PHE A 94 -15.29 9.16 -33.23
CA PHE A 94 -16.72 8.93 -33.29
C PHE A 94 -17.51 10.22 -33.53
N HIS A 95 -16.97 11.36 -33.10
CA HIS A 95 -17.56 12.68 -33.29
C HIS A 95 -17.59 13.17 -34.76
N SER A 96 -18.20 14.34 -34.98
CA SER A 96 -18.29 14.96 -36.30
C SER A 96 -16.91 15.41 -36.83
N LYS A 97 -16.76 15.50 -38.15
CA LYS A 97 -15.52 16.00 -38.78
C LYS A 97 -15.09 17.37 -38.24
N TRP A 98 -16.05 18.25 -37.98
CA TRP A 98 -15.81 19.57 -37.40
C TRP A 98 -15.26 19.52 -35.98
N TRP A 99 -15.80 18.62 -35.14
CA TRP A 99 -15.32 18.45 -33.78
C TRP A 99 -13.89 17.90 -33.77
N VAL A 100 -13.62 16.85 -34.55
CA VAL A 100 -12.27 16.25 -34.68
C VAL A 100 -11.28 17.30 -35.19
N TRP A 101 -11.66 18.08 -36.20
CA TRP A 101 -10.84 19.18 -36.73
C TRP A 101 -10.52 20.23 -35.67
N ASN A 102 -11.51 20.63 -34.86
CA ASN A 102 -11.30 21.60 -33.80
C ASN A 102 -10.38 21.06 -32.69
N GLU A 103 -10.50 19.78 -32.35
CA GLU A 103 -9.66 19.12 -31.34
C GLU A 103 -8.21 19.02 -31.80
N VAL A 104 -7.97 18.59 -33.05
CA VAL A 104 -6.64 18.57 -33.67
C VAL A 104 -6.02 19.98 -33.65
N ILE A 105 -6.77 20.99 -34.11
CA ILE A 105 -6.27 22.36 -34.15
C ILE A 105 -5.94 22.90 -32.76
N THR A 106 -6.75 22.56 -31.76
CA THR A 106 -6.51 22.98 -30.37
C THR A 106 -5.17 22.42 -29.87
N ASN A 107 -4.93 21.11 -30.10
CA ASN A 107 -3.67 20.46 -29.74
C ASN A 107 -2.46 21.04 -30.50
N VAL A 108 -2.58 21.25 -31.81
CA VAL A 108 -1.51 21.86 -32.63
C VAL A 108 -1.21 23.29 -32.17
N LYS A 109 -2.24 24.12 -31.94
CA LYS A 109 -2.06 25.49 -31.43
C LYS A 109 -1.41 25.50 -30.06
N MET A 110 -1.77 24.57 -29.18
CA MET A 110 -1.13 24.40 -27.89
C MET A 110 0.36 24.12 -28.07
N VAL A 111 0.74 23.05 -28.77
CA VAL A 111 2.15 22.68 -28.96
C VAL A 111 2.96 23.80 -29.62
N ASN A 112 2.41 24.45 -30.65
CA ASN A 112 3.05 25.60 -31.29
C ASN A 112 3.29 26.75 -30.32
N ARG A 113 2.32 27.08 -29.46
CA ARG A 113 2.49 28.12 -28.42
C ARG A 113 3.58 27.74 -27.43
N TYR A 114 3.65 26.48 -27.01
CA TYR A 114 4.71 25.99 -26.13
C TYR A 114 6.09 26.13 -26.79
N MET A 115 6.25 25.71 -28.04
CA MET A 115 7.51 25.87 -28.79
C MET A 115 7.92 27.33 -28.96
N GLN A 116 6.97 28.21 -29.30
CA GLN A 116 7.23 29.65 -29.43
C GLN A 116 7.70 30.24 -28.09
N THR A 117 6.98 29.93 -27.00
CA THR A 117 7.32 30.38 -25.65
C THR A 117 8.71 29.88 -25.25
N TYR A 118 9.03 28.63 -25.55
CA TYR A 118 10.35 28.05 -25.30
C TYR A 118 11.44 28.82 -26.06
N LEU A 119 11.31 28.97 -27.39
CA LEU A 119 12.31 29.65 -28.22
C LEU A 119 12.51 31.11 -27.80
N GLU A 120 11.43 31.83 -27.49
CA GLU A 120 11.48 33.21 -27.00
C GLU A 120 12.23 33.31 -25.67
N ARG A 121 11.89 32.46 -24.70
CA ARG A 121 12.52 32.48 -23.37
C ARG A 121 13.98 32.08 -23.42
N ILE A 122 14.34 31.08 -24.21
CA ILE A 122 15.74 30.67 -24.38
C ILE A 122 16.55 31.78 -25.06
N LYS A 123 15.99 32.46 -26.07
CA LYS A 123 16.63 33.61 -26.71
C LYS A 123 16.86 34.78 -25.73
N GLU A 124 15.94 34.99 -24.80
CA GLU A 124 16.09 35.97 -23.71
C GLU A 124 17.03 35.51 -22.59
N GLY A 125 17.56 34.28 -22.65
CA GLY A 125 18.40 33.69 -21.61
C GLY A 125 17.65 33.33 -20.33
N LYS A 126 16.32 33.13 -20.40
CA LYS A 126 15.45 32.68 -19.30
C LYS A 126 15.26 31.17 -19.35
N ALA A 127 14.82 30.59 -18.23
CA ALA A 127 14.45 29.17 -18.18
C ALA A 127 13.11 28.92 -18.86
N ALA A 128 12.94 27.74 -19.48
CA ALA A 128 11.71 27.36 -20.19
C ALA A 128 11.33 25.89 -19.95
N CYS A 129 10.04 25.58 -19.99
CA CYS A 129 9.54 24.20 -19.86
C CYS A 129 9.95 23.35 -21.07
N ILE A 130 10.15 22.05 -20.83
CA ILE A 130 10.58 21.11 -21.86
C ILE A 130 9.63 19.92 -22.09
N ASP A 131 8.48 19.91 -21.42
CA ASP A 131 7.50 18.82 -21.40
C ASP A 131 6.96 18.42 -22.79
N LYS A 132 6.92 19.35 -23.75
CA LYS A 132 6.31 19.16 -25.08
C LYS A 132 7.29 19.28 -26.24
N LEU A 133 8.59 19.06 -25.98
CA LEU A 133 9.66 19.23 -26.97
C LEU A 133 10.16 17.90 -27.56
N CYS A 134 9.48 16.78 -27.30
CA CYS A 134 9.87 15.45 -27.80
C CYS A 134 11.27 14.98 -27.39
N ILE A 135 11.75 15.44 -26.22
CA ILE A 135 13.08 15.12 -25.70
C ILE A 135 13.13 13.66 -25.29
N THR A 136 14.15 12.96 -25.78
CA THR A 136 14.36 11.54 -25.44
C THR A 136 14.92 11.38 -24.03
N PRO A 137 14.65 10.26 -23.34
CA PRO A 137 15.28 9.97 -22.05
C PRO A 137 16.80 9.99 -22.11
N GLN A 138 17.40 9.59 -23.24
CA GLN A 138 18.85 9.61 -23.44
C GLN A 138 19.38 11.04 -23.55
N GLU A 139 18.72 11.90 -24.33
CA GLU A 139 19.06 13.33 -24.42
C GLU A 139 18.89 14.03 -23.06
N LEU A 140 17.82 13.70 -22.34
CA LEU A 140 17.58 14.23 -21.01
C LEU A 140 18.76 13.94 -20.09
N ILE A 141 19.23 12.68 -20.06
CA ILE A 141 20.34 12.23 -19.22
C ILE A 141 21.65 12.90 -19.63
N SER A 142 21.92 13.03 -20.94
CA SER A 142 23.18 13.60 -21.42
C SER A 142 23.32 15.10 -21.16
N ARG A 143 22.20 15.80 -21.00
CA ARG A 143 22.14 17.25 -20.76
C ARG A 143 21.68 17.62 -19.35
N LEU A 144 21.67 16.68 -18.40
CA LEU A 144 21.36 17.01 -17.01
C LEU A 144 22.35 18.06 -16.49
N GLY A 145 21.82 19.06 -15.79
CA GLY A 145 22.63 20.06 -15.09
C GLY A 145 23.35 19.49 -13.87
N GLU A 146 23.98 20.37 -13.11
CA GLU A 146 24.83 20.03 -11.96
C GLU A 146 24.08 19.34 -10.81
N PHE A 147 22.74 19.42 -10.80
CA PHE A 147 21.88 18.76 -9.81
C PHE A 147 21.39 17.38 -10.25
N GLY A 148 21.71 16.93 -11.47
CA GLY A 148 21.28 15.63 -11.98
C GLY A 148 19.76 15.48 -11.96
N GLN A 149 19.28 14.44 -11.28
CA GLN A 149 17.85 14.15 -11.11
C GLN A 149 17.24 14.79 -9.85
N PHE A 150 17.97 15.62 -9.12
CA PHE A 150 17.48 16.25 -7.89
C PHE A 150 16.90 17.64 -8.15
N CYS A 151 15.88 18.00 -7.38
CA CYS A 151 15.25 19.32 -7.46
C CYS A 151 16.17 20.43 -6.93
N PRO A 152 16.67 21.37 -7.78
CA PRO A 152 17.55 22.45 -7.33
C PRO A 152 16.85 23.43 -6.39
N VAL A 153 15.56 23.69 -6.62
CA VAL A 153 14.76 24.63 -5.81
C VAL A 153 14.53 24.11 -4.40
N SER A 154 14.27 22.81 -4.24
CA SER A 154 14.11 22.20 -2.92
C SER A 154 15.41 22.20 -2.14
N LEU A 155 16.53 21.92 -2.81
CA LEU A 155 17.84 21.96 -2.18
C LEU A 155 18.23 23.39 -1.75
N ALA A 156 17.91 24.38 -2.57
CA ALA A 156 18.23 25.78 -2.29
C ALA A 156 17.38 26.39 -1.16
N GLU A 157 16.07 26.13 -1.12
CA GLU A 157 15.16 26.76 -0.15
C GLU A 157 15.05 26.00 1.18
N SER A 158 14.99 24.66 1.13
CA SER A 158 14.72 23.82 2.32
C SER A 158 15.87 22.87 2.67
N TYR A 159 16.96 22.86 1.90
CA TYR A 159 18.05 21.89 2.05
C TYR A 159 17.56 20.44 1.95
N GLU A 160 16.53 20.20 1.12
CA GLU A 160 15.92 18.89 0.94
C GLU A 160 16.36 18.24 -0.37
N LEU A 161 16.85 17.01 -0.30
CA LEU A 161 17.17 16.16 -1.44
C LEU A 161 15.88 15.48 -1.94
N VAL A 162 15.22 16.10 -2.91
CA VAL A 162 14.05 15.52 -3.58
C VAL A 162 14.49 14.87 -4.88
N ASP A 163 14.50 13.54 -4.90
CA ASP A 163 14.80 12.74 -6.09
C ASP A 163 13.62 12.76 -7.06
N CYS A 164 13.88 13.18 -8.30
CA CYS A 164 12.89 13.26 -9.37
C CYS A 164 13.11 12.16 -10.43
N SER A 165 13.92 11.14 -10.15
CA SER A 165 14.16 10.01 -11.05
C SER A 165 12.93 9.15 -11.29
N GLU A 166 12.06 9.01 -10.29
CA GLU A 166 10.80 8.24 -10.39
C GLU A 166 9.74 8.94 -11.25
N MET A 167 9.90 10.24 -11.51
CA MET A 167 9.00 10.97 -12.41
C MET A 167 9.43 10.76 -13.87
N GLU A 168 8.70 9.87 -14.55
CA GLU A 168 8.87 9.57 -15.98
C GLU A 168 8.42 10.73 -16.87
N THR A 169 7.44 11.53 -16.43
CA THR A 169 6.95 12.67 -17.20
C THR A 169 7.88 13.88 -17.09
N LEU A 170 8.02 14.63 -18.19
CA LEU A 170 8.80 15.87 -18.22
C LEU A 170 7.99 17.10 -17.78
N GLU A 171 6.83 16.90 -17.16
CA GLU A 171 5.87 17.95 -16.80
C GLU A 171 6.48 19.05 -15.92
N PHE A 172 7.38 18.67 -15.00
CA PHE A 172 8.08 19.57 -14.09
C PHE A 172 9.55 19.75 -14.46
N ALA A 173 9.91 19.58 -15.73
CA ALA A 173 11.26 19.77 -16.20
C ALA A 173 11.41 21.09 -16.98
N ALA A 174 12.57 21.72 -16.83
CA ALA A 174 12.90 22.97 -17.49
C ALA A 174 14.35 22.96 -17.98
N GLU A 175 14.58 23.70 -19.06
CA GLU A 175 15.91 24.00 -19.56
C GLU A 175 16.35 25.37 -19.06
N PHE A 176 17.61 25.48 -18.68
CA PHE A 176 18.29 26.75 -18.48
C PHE A 176 19.74 26.65 -18.94
N ARG A 177 20.15 27.54 -19.85
CA ARG A 177 21.53 27.61 -20.39
C ARG A 177 22.02 26.27 -20.96
N GLY A 178 21.19 25.59 -21.74
CA GLY A 178 21.55 24.32 -22.38
C GLY A 178 21.44 23.08 -21.49
N HIS A 179 21.19 23.23 -20.19
CA HIS A 179 21.11 22.12 -19.22
C HIS A 179 19.66 21.90 -18.75
N TYR A 180 19.31 20.66 -18.47
CA TYR A 180 18.01 20.25 -17.98
C TYR A 180 17.98 20.06 -16.48
N TYR A 181 16.88 20.51 -15.87
CA TYR A 181 16.60 20.42 -14.44
C TYR A 181 15.20 19.88 -14.24
N LYS A 182 15.04 18.95 -13.29
CA LYS A 182 13.73 18.47 -12.85
C LYS A 182 13.35 19.11 -11.52
N MET A 183 12.07 19.46 -11.39
CA MET A 183 11.53 20.06 -10.17
C MET A 183 10.54 19.11 -9.54
N GLY A 184 10.51 19.06 -8.20
CA GLY A 184 9.65 18.15 -7.44
C GLY A 184 8.15 18.50 -7.50
N SER A 185 7.78 19.67 -7.99
CA SER A 185 6.38 20.10 -8.10
C SER A 185 6.20 21.26 -9.08
N ARG A 186 4.94 21.52 -9.47
CA ARG A 186 4.54 22.68 -10.28
C ARG A 186 4.92 24.01 -9.64
N GLU A 187 4.77 24.14 -8.31
CA GLU A 187 5.13 25.35 -7.58
C GLU A 187 6.64 25.64 -7.68
N LYS A 188 7.46 24.59 -7.54
CA LYS A 188 8.93 24.69 -7.64
C LYS A 188 9.37 24.98 -9.07
N LEU A 189 8.71 24.40 -10.08
CA LEU A 189 8.91 24.75 -11.49
C LEU A 189 8.65 26.24 -11.74
N ASN A 190 7.53 26.79 -11.27
CA ASN A 190 7.21 28.20 -11.48
C ASN A 190 8.28 29.13 -10.89
N LYS A 191 8.73 28.85 -9.67
CA LYS A 191 9.84 29.59 -9.04
C LYS A 191 11.12 29.52 -9.87
N PHE A 192 11.45 28.34 -10.40
CA PHE A 192 12.62 28.15 -11.26
C PHE A 192 12.50 28.93 -12.58
N LEU A 193 11.31 28.95 -13.20
CA LEU A 193 11.06 29.71 -14.43
C LEU A 193 11.16 31.22 -14.21
N GLU A 194 10.79 31.72 -13.03
CA GLU A 194 10.89 33.15 -12.70
C GLU A 194 12.35 33.58 -12.52
N ASN A 195 13.12 32.87 -11.70
CA ASN A 195 14.50 33.25 -11.35
C ASN A 195 15.44 32.03 -11.29
N PRO A 196 15.82 31.43 -12.43
CA PRO A 196 16.61 30.20 -12.47
C PRO A 196 18.04 30.39 -11.94
N THR A 197 18.60 31.59 -12.09
CA THR A 197 19.97 31.92 -11.65
C THR A 197 20.16 31.72 -10.16
N LEU A 198 19.13 31.90 -9.33
CA LEU A 198 19.21 31.71 -7.87
C LEU A 198 19.38 30.24 -7.48
N TYR A 199 19.00 29.31 -8.35
CA TYR A 199 18.96 27.88 -8.06
C TYR A 199 20.07 27.08 -8.77
N VAL A 200 20.79 27.71 -9.70
CA VAL A 200 21.84 27.08 -10.52
C VAL A 200 23.20 27.73 -10.26
N PRO A 201 24.33 26.99 -10.28
CA PRO A 201 25.66 27.59 -10.20
C PRO A 201 25.83 28.75 -11.21
N PRO A 202 26.52 29.84 -10.82
CA PRO A 202 27.34 30.02 -9.61
C PRO A 202 26.61 30.59 -8.39
N LEU A 203 25.36 31.03 -8.52
CA LEU A 203 24.63 31.72 -7.44
C LEU A 203 23.80 30.77 -6.56
N ALA A 204 23.73 29.49 -6.92
CA ALA A 204 23.08 28.48 -6.09
C ALA A 204 23.65 28.48 -4.66
N PRO A 205 22.80 28.55 -3.61
CA PRO A 205 23.28 28.63 -2.23
C PRO A 205 23.96 27.34 -1.77
N HIS A 206 23.53 26.20 -2.31
CA HIS A 206 23.99 24.88 -1.94
C HIS A 206 24.25 24.03 -3.18
N PRO A 207 25.48 23.54 -3.41
CA PRO A 207 25.75 22.59 -4.48
C PRO A 207 25.15 21.23 -4.14
N LEU A 208 24.96 20.39 -5.17
CA LEU A 208 24.59 18.99 -4.95
C LEU A 208 25.69 18.31 -4.11
N PRO A 209 25.34 17.58 -3.04
CA PRO A 209 26.32 16.82 -2.27
C PRO A 209 27.03 15.77 -3.12
N SER A 210 28.24 15.35 -2.71
CA SER A 210 28.96 14.26 -3.37
C SER A 210 28.17 12.94 -3.30
N ALA A 211 28.48 11.99 -4.19
CA ALA A 211 27.74 10.73 -4.30
C ALA A 211 27.68 9.91 -2.99
N ASP A 212 28.69 10.03 -2.12
CA ASP A 212 28.75 9.36 -0.81
C ASP A 212 27.85 10.03 0.25
N MET A 213 27.52 11.29 -0.01
CA MET A 213 26.67 12.18 0.79
C MET A 213 25.22 12.19 0.31
N ILE A 214 24.87 11.37 -0.67
CA ILE A 214 23.51 11.17 -1.17
C ILE A 214 23.00 9.83 -0.63
N PRO A 215 21.86 9.79 0.08
CA PRO A 215 21.34 8.56 0.64
C PRO A 215 20.79 7.66 -0.48
N LYS A 216 21.06 6.36 -0.38
CA LYS A 216 20.64 5.36 -1.36
C LYS A 216 19.68 4.37 -0.72
N ARG A 217 18.53 4.16 -1.35
CA ARG A 217 17.59 3.10 -0.95
C ARG A 217 18.21 1.74 -1.26
N LEU A 218 18.19 0.83 -0.29
CA LEU A 218 18.70 -0.53 -0.45
C LEU A 218 17.56 -1.53 -0.61
N THR A 219 17.69 -2.41 -1.60
CA THR A 219 16.86 -3.61 -1.72
C THR A 219 17.32 -4.70 -0.76
N LEU A 220 16.46 -5.69 -0.48
CA LEU A 220 16.82 -6.84 0.37
C LEU A 220 18.03 -7.61 -0.17
N SER A 221 18.18 -7.68 -1.49
CA SER A 221 19.29 -8.37 -2.16
C SER A 221 20.60 -7.61 -1.98
N GLU A 222 20.59 -6.28 -2.13
CA GLU A 222 21.77 -5.44 -1.91
C GLU A 222 22.18 -5.41 -0.44
N LEU A 223 21.20 -5.36 0.47
CA LEU A 223 21.45 -5.41 1.91
C LEU A 223 22.18 -6.69 2.32
N LYS A 224 21.78 -7.85 1.77
CA LYS A 224 22.46 -9.14 2.02
C LYS A 224 23.91 -9.14 1.55
N LYS A 225 24.22 -8.45 0.45
CA LYS A 225 25.60 -8.33 -0.07
C LYS A 225 26.49 -7.48 0.83
N ARG A 226 25.92 -6.60 1.66
CA ARG A 226 26.66 -5.72 2.59
C ARG A 226 27.05 -6.39 3.90
N PHE A 227 26.65 -7.65 4.13
CA PHE A 227 27.10 -8.42 5.29
C PHE A 227 28.64 -8.57 5.26
N PRO A 228 29.37 -8.35 6.38
CA PRO A 228 28.92 -8.33 7.78
C PRO A 228 28.65 -6.92 8.36
N LYS A 229 28.49 -5.86 7.56
CA LYS A 229 28.16 -4.53 8.09
C LYS A 229 26.82 -4.57 8.85
N CYS A 230 26.82 -4.17 10.11
CA CYS A 230 25.62 -4.08 10.94
C CYS A 230 24.82 -2.81 10.64
N ALA A 231 23.51 -2.86 10.90
CA ALA A 231 22.67 -1.66 10.88
C ALA A 231 23.05 -0.72 12.04
N GLU A 232 23.17 0.57 11.72
CA GLU A 232 23.31 1.64 12.70
C GLU A 232 22.11 1.69 13.63
N LEU A 233 22.33 2.30 14.80
CA LEU A 233 21.34 2.35 15.89
C LEU A 233 20.76 0.97 16.22
N HIS A 234 21.54 -0.10 16.09
CA HIS A 234 21.11 -1.49 16.35
C HIS A 234 19.81 -1.87 15.60
N GLY A 235 19.52 -1.24 14.45
CA GLY A 235 18.31 -1.46 13.67
C GLY A 235 17.07 -0.70 14.13
N TYR A 236 17.18 0.21 15.10
CA TYR A 236 16.10 1.15 15.43
C TYR A 236 15.97 2.24 14.36
N CYS A 237 14.73 2.71 14.15
CA CYS A 237 14.44 3.72 13.15
C CYS A 237 15.03 5.09 13.55
N PRO A 238 15.94 5.68 12.76
CA PRO A 238 16.55 6.97 13.09
C PRO A 238 15.54 8.11 13.05
N VAL A 239 14.54 8.05 12.18
CA VAL A 239 13.57 9.14 12.00
C VAL A 239 12.57 9.18 13.16
N THR A 240 12.07 8.02 13.62
CA THR A 240 11.19 8.00 14.80
C THR A 240 11.93 8.47 16.04
N TYR A 241 13.19 8.05 16.21
CA TYR A 241 13.98 8.42 17.36
C TYR A 241 14.23 9.94 17.42
N GLN A 242 14.65 10.54 16.30
CA GLN A 242 14.87 11.99 16.24
C GLN A 242 13.57 12.79 16.35
N ASP A 243 12.51 12.41 15.62
CA ASP A 243 11.20 13.10 15.67
C ASP A 243 10.56 13.00 17.06
N GLY A 244 10.82 11.90 17.77
CA GLY A 244 10.38 11.67 19.14
C GLY A 244 11.25 12.33 20.21
N ASN A 245 12.10 13.31 19.84
CA ASN A 245 13.03 13.99 20.73
C ASN A 245 13.95 13.04 21.50
N GLN A 246 14.39 11.96 20.84
CA GLN A 246 15.32 10.98 21.37
C GLN A 246 14.86 10.30 22.66
N ARG A 247 13.53 10.21 22.85
CA ARG A 247 12.90 9.55 24.00
C ARG A 247 12.88 8.04 23.84
N TYR A 248 12.77 7.35 24.97
CA TYR A 248 12.74 5.90 25.02
C TYR A 248 11.53 5.30 24.29
N GLU A 249 10.37 5.95 24.35
CA GLU A 249 9.13 5.52 23.70
C GLU A 249 9.22 5.60 22.16
N ALA A 250 10.16 6.39 21.63
CA ALA A 250 10.35 6.60 20.20
C ALA A 250 11.37 5.64 19.55
N LEU A 251 11.98 4.76 20.35
CA LEU A 251 12.87 3.69 19.89
C LEU A 251 12.04 2.52 19.33
N VAL A 252 11.63 2.69 18.08
CA VAL A 252 10.86 1.69 17.33
C VAL A 252 11.79 0.91 16.41
N PRO A 253 11.75 -0.44 16.41
CA PRO A 253 12.56 -1.24 15.51
C PRO A 253 12.17 -0.96 14.05
N GLY A 254 13.17 -0.80 13.18
CA GLY A 254 12.98 -0.62 11.76
C GLY A 254 12.59 -1.93 11.04
N ASN A 255 12.01 -1.81 9.86
CA ASN A 255 11.71 -2.93 8.98
C ASN A 255 12.76 -3.02 7.86
N ILE A 256 13.36 -4.20 7.70
CA ILE A 256 14.45 -4.50 6.75
C ILE A 256 14.10 -4.10 5.30
N LYS A 257 12.81 -4.05 4.93
CA LYS A 257 12.34 -3.59 3.62
C LYS A 257 12.64 -2.11 3.33
N TYR A 258 12.80 -1.30 4.37
CA TYR A 258 13.03 0.14 4.30
C TYR A 258 14.46 0.48 4.75
N ALA A 259 15.43 -0.19 4.14
CA ALA A 259 16.85 0.04 4.41
C ALA A 259 17.40 1.18 3.53
N ILE A 260 18.28 1.98 4.11
CA ILE A 260 18.98 3.09 3.46
C ILE A 260 20.47 2.96 3.73
N GLU A 261 21.28 3.24 2.73
CA GLU A 261 22.71 3.47 2.88
C GLU A 261 23.01 4.96 2.84
N TYR A 262 23.77 5.44 3.82
CA TYR A 262 24.23 6.82 3.88
C TYR A 262 25.61 6.88 4.54
N ARG A 263 26.61 7.51 3.90
CA ARG A 263 28.00 7.56 4.39
C ARG A 263 28.56 6.19 4.79
N ASP A 264 28.40 5.20 3.91
CA ASP A 264 28.83 3.80 4.13
C ASP A 264 28.19 3.07 5.33
N ARG A 265 27.16 3.67 5.92
CA ARG A 265 26.39 3.14 7.05
C ARG A 265 24.97 2.76 6.63
N ILE A 266 24.43 1.73 7.27
CA ILE A 266 23.11 1.18 6.95
C ILE A 266 22.13 1.62 8.02
N TYR A 267 21.05 2.28 7.62
CA TYR A 267 19.94 2.69 8.48
C TYR A 267 18.68 1.93 8.09
N ILE A 268 17.84 1.56 9.07
CA ILE A 268 16.59 0.82 8.81
C ILE A 268 15.43 1.66 9.33
N CYS A 269 14.51 2.03 8.44
CA CYS A 269 13.32 2.81 8.80
C CYS A 269 12.13 1.90 9.15
N GLU A 270 11.21 2.39 9.97
CA GLU A 270 9.98 1.67 10.35
C GLU A 270 9.05 1.45 9.15
N ASN A 271 8.83 2.50 8.36
CA ASN A 271 7.87 2.53 7.27
C ASN A 271 8.37 3.36 6.07
N SER A 272 7.60 3.36 4.97
CA SER A 272 7.94 4.09 3.75
C SER A 272 7.96 5.60 3.93
N GLU A 273 7.09 6.19 4.75
CA GLU A 273 7.07 7.64 4.98
C GLU A 273 8.32 8.12 5.72
N LYS A 274 8.77 7.33 6.70
CA LYS A 274 10.01 7.59 7.44
C LYS A 274 11.24 7.39 6.56
N LEU A 275 11.21 6.43 5.64
CA LEU A 275 12.23 6.26 4.60
C LEU A 275 12.38 7.54 3.78
N GLU A 276 11.28 8.04 3.21
CA GLU A 276 11.25 9.27 2.41
C GLU A 276 11.76 10.49 3.18
N LYS A 277 11.35 10.63 4.45
CA LYS A 277 11.86 11.71 5.32
C LYS A 277 13.38 11.66 5.48
N PHE A 278 13.95 10.47 5.65
CA PHE A 278 15.39 10.29 5.76
C PHE A 278 16.09 10.62 4.44
N LEU A 279 15.55 10.14 3.30
CA LEU A 279 16.10 10.43 1.97
C LEU A 279 16.14 11.94 1.69
N ARG A 280 15.09 12.68 2.09
CA ARG A 280 15.02 14.15 1.92
C ARG A 280 16.02 14.91 2.79
N THR A 281 16.18 14.52 4.05
CA THR A 281 16.99 15.26 5.04
C THR A 281 17.93 14.36 5.82
N PRO A 282 18.88 13.68 5.16
CA PRO A 282 19.72 12.68 5.81
C PRO A 282 20.62 13.29 6.90
N LEU A 283 21.06 14.54 6.71
CA LEU A 283 21.89 15.28 7.69
C LEU A 283 21.24 15.43 9.07
N LYS A 284 19.90 15.48 9.13
CA LYS A 284 19.15 15.61 10.38
C LYS A 284 19.15 14.31 11.20
N TYR A 285 19.24 13.16 10.53
CA TYR A 285 18.97 11.86 11.16
C TYR A 285 20.20 10.95 11.29
N TRP A 286 21.28 11.17 10.53
CA TRP A 286 22.40 10.21 10.50
C TRP A 286 23.22 10.16 11.81
N ASN A 287 23.46 11.29 12.46
CA ASN A 287 24.38 11.41 13.61
C ASN A 287 23.65 11.31 14.95
N GLN A 288 23.08 10.15 15.22
CA GLN A 288 22.37 9.88 16.47
C GLN A 288 23.15 8.89 17.32
N LYS A 289 23.08 9.05 18.64
CA LYS A 289 23.62 8.10 19.61
C LYS A 289 22.47 7.52 20.41
N LEU A 290 22.46 6.19 20.54
CA LEU A 290 21.46 5.52 21.36
C LEU A 290 21.71 5.77 22.85
N PRO A 291 20.64 5.78 23.67
CA PRO A 291 20.77 5.85 25.11
C PRO A 291 21.30 4.51 25.65
N TYR A 292 21.91 4.54 26.83
CA TYR A 292 22.46 3.32 27.46
C TYR A 292 21.39 2.27 27.77
N LYS A 293 20.16 2.69 28.04
CA LYS A 293 19.02 1.80 28.30
C LYS A 293 18.18 1.66 27.02
N LEU A 294 18.21 0.47 26.43
CA LEU A 294 17.42 0.13 25.24
C LEU A 294 16.13 -0.61 25.63
N PRO A 295 15.05 -0.47 24.84
CA PRO A 295 13.84 -1.24 25.08
C PRO A 295 14.10 -2.72 24.89
N PRO A 296 13.56 -3.58 25.78
CA PRO A 296 13.69 -5.02 25.61
C PRO A 296 13.08 -5.43 24.27
N LEU A 297 13.76 -6.35 23.58
CA LEU A 297 13.24 -6.92 22.35
C LEU A 297 11.91 -7.60 22.66
N LYS A 298 10.85 -7.20 21.96
CA LYS A 298 9.51 -7.81 22.07
C LYS A 298 9.50 -9.13 21.31
N GLU A 299 10.29 -10.09 21.75
CA GLU A 299 10.23 -11.44 21.22
C GLU A 299 9.03 -12.17 21.86
N PRO A 300 8.20 -12.86 21.06
CA PRO A 300 7.11 -13.64 21.60
C PRO A 300 7.69 -14.82 22.42
N ILE A 301 7.68 -14.67 23.74
CA ILE A 301 8.08 -15.74 24.64
C ILE A 301 6.97 -16.80 24.65
N HIS A 302 7.33 -18.05 24.37
CA HIS A 302 6.36 -19.14 24.45
C HIS A 302 5.89 -19.34 25.90
N LEU A 303 4.60 -19.58 26.10
CA LEU A 303 4.04 -19.81 27.45
C LEU A 303 4.75 -20.96 28.19
N THR A 304 5.19 -21.98 27.46
CA THR A 304 5.91 -23.16 27.98
C THR A 304 7.36 -22.88 28.37
N SER A 305 7.95 -21.78 27.91
CA SER A 305 9.30 -21.37 28.32
C SER A 305 9.30 -20.50 29.59
N LEU A 306 8.13 -20.17 30.15
CA LEU A 306 8.05 -19.43 31.40
C LEU A 306 8.35 -20.33 32.61
N PRO A 307 8.96 -19.78 33.68
CA PRO A 307 9.03 -20.46 34.97
C PRO A 307 7.64 -20.86 35.48
N LEU A 308 7.57 -21.90 36.32
CA LEU A 308 6.30 -22.45 36.82
C LEU A 308 5.30 -21.38 37.35
N PRO A 309 5.71 -20.37 38.15
CA PRO A 309 4.79 -19.31 38.57
C PRO A 309 4.17 -18.54 37.40
N GLY A 310 4.99 -18.12 36.43
CA GLY A 310 4.52 -17.39 35.25
C GLY A 310 3.65 -18.23 34.32
N TYR A 311 3.96 -19.53 34.18
CA TYR A 311 3.12 -20.47 33.44
C TYR A 311 1.73 -20.61 34.06
N LEU A 312 1.65 -20.75 35.39
CA LEU A 312 0.38 -20.90 36.09
C LEU A 312 -0.44 -19.60 36.06
N GLU A 313 0.22 -18.47 36.25
CA GLU A 313 -0.41 -17.14 36.21
C GLU A 313 -1.01 -16.84 34.83
N GLN A 314 -0.23 -16.99 33.76
CA GLN A 314 -0.68 -16.67 32.41
C GLN A 314 -1.58 -17.77 31.81
N GLY A 315 -1.39 -19.03 32.22
CA GLY A 315 -2.08 -20.18 31.63
C GLY A 315 -3.40 -20.55 32.29
N ILE A 316 -3.51 -20.46 33.63
CA ILE A 316 -4.62 -21.05 34.39
C ILE A 316 -5.34 -20.03 35.27
N ALA A 317 -4.68 -18.95 35.70
CA ALA A 317 -5.24 -18.03 36.70
C ALA A 317 -6.60 -17.45 36.29
N THR A 318 -6.74 -16.98 35.05
CA THR A 318 -8.01 -16.38 34.58
C THR A 318 -9.17 -17.38 34.61
N SER A 319 -8.92 -18.65 34.26
CA SER A 319 -9.93 -19.72 34.31
C SER A 319 -10.29 -20.10 35.75
N LEU A 320 -9.32 -20.14 36.65
CA LEU A 320 -9.56 -20.41 38.08
C LEU A 320 -10.31 -19.27 38.76
N ILE A 321 -9.94 -18.01 38.51
CA ILE A 321 -10.63 -16.84 39.05
C ILE A 321 -12.11 -16.87 38.64
N LYS A 322 -12.41 -17.14 37.37
CA LYS A 322 -13.80 -17.26 36.89
C LYS A 322 -14.55 -18.39 37.60
N ALA A 323 -13.94 -19.57 37.74
CA ALA A 323 -14.55 -20.71 38.42
C ALA A 323 -14.81 -20.42 39.91
N MET A 324 -13.85 -19.80 40.60
CA MET A 324 -13.97 -19.44 42.02
C MET A 324 -15.03 -18.36 42.24
N ASN A 325 -15.11 -17.35 41.37
CA ASN A 325 -16.16 -16.33 41.42
C ASN A 325 -17.54 -16.97 41.22
N ALA A 326 -17.69 -17.90 40.28
CA ALA A 326 -18.94 -18.62 40.05
C ALA A 326 -19.37 -19.44 41.29
N VAL A 327 -18.43 -20.13 41.95
CA VAL A 327 -18.69 -20.79 43.24
C VAL A 327 -19.10 -19.80 44.32
N GLY A 328 -18.43 -18.66 44.41
CA GLY A 328 -18.70 -17.61 45.41
C GLY A 328 -20.12 -17.06 45.30
N CYS A 329 -20.63 -16.89 44.09
CA CYS A 329 -22.00 -16.44 43.82
C CYS A 329 -23.02 -17.55 44.10
N LEU A 330 -22.80 -18.77 43.60
CA LEU A 330 -23.77 -19.86 43.66
C LEU A 330 -23.82 -20.55 45.03
N LYS A 331 -22.69 -20.64 45.74
CA LYS A 331 -22.50 -21.37 47.01
C LYS A 331 -23.08 -22.79 46.96
N PRO A 332 -22.67 -23.64 46.01
CA PRO A 332 -23.30 -24.93 45.77
C PRO A 332 -23.12 -25.88 46.96
N LYS A 333 -24.24 -26.44 47.43
CA LYS A 333 -24.26 -27.51 48.43
C LYS A 333 -24.96 -28.72 47.83
N PHE A 334 -24.17 -29.74 47.48
CA PHE A 334 -24.71 -30.96 46.94
C PHE A 334 -25.24 -31.86 48.07
N PRO A 335 -26.39 -32.55 47.88
CA PRO A 335 -26.93 -33.49 48.86
C PRO A 335 -25.89 -34.50 49.36
N PHE A 336 -25.84 -34.72 50.68
CA PHE A 336 -24.95 -35.69 51.35
C PHE A 336 -23.43 -35.47 51.19
N LEU A 337 -22.97 -34.42 50.48
CA LEU A 337 -21.55 -34.07 50.37
C LEU A 337 -21.18 -32.89 51.26
N SER A 338 -19.89 -32.78 51.63
CA SER A 338 -19.39 -31.61 52.35
C SER A 338 -19.40 -30.36 51.45
N ILE A 339 -19.41 -29.17 52.07
CA ILE A 339 -19.37 -27.89 51.33
C ILE A 339 -18.10 -27.81 50.49
N LYS A 340 -16.95 -28.21 51.08
CA LYS A 340 -15.66 -28.25 50.39
C LYS A 340 -15.70 -29.16 49.15
N LYS A 341 -16.24 -30.38 49.28
CA LYS A 341 -16.35 -31.32 48.15
C LYS A 341 -17.29 -30.80 47.05
N SER A 342 -18.43 -30.20 47.43
CA SER A 342 -19.40 -29.64 46.49
C SER A 342 -18.80 -28.48 45.67
N ALA A 343 -18.05 -27.59 46.33
CA ALA A 343 -17.33 -26.50 45.68
C ALA A 343 -16.24 -27.00 44.72
N LEU A 344 -15.43 -27.98 45.13
CA LEU A 344 -14.38 -28.56 44.28
C LEU A 344 -14.94 -29.23 43.02
N LEU A 345 -16.04 -29.98 43.14
CA LEU A 345 -16.71 -30.60 42.00
C LEU A 345 -17.25 -29.56 41.02
N TYR A 346 -17.85 -28.49 41.53
CA TYR A 346 -18.31 -27.39 40.70
C TYR A 346 -17.15 -26.70 39.95
N ILE A 347 -16.02 -26.43 40.62
CA ILE A 347 -14.81 -25.88 39.98
C ILE A 347 -14.32 -26.83 38.88
N ALA A 348 -14.26 -28.13 39.15
CA ALA A 348 -13.82 -29.13 38.16
C ALA A 348 -14.75 -29.16 36.93
N PHE A 349 -16.07 -29.11 37.12
CA PHE A 349 -17.02 -29.03 36.00
C PHE A 349 -16.92 -27.72 35.24
N HIS A 350 -16.78 -26.59 35.94
CA HIS A 350 -16.61 -25.28 35.33
C HIS A 350 -15.32 -25.22 34.48
N LEU A 351 -14.19 -25.69 35.01
CA LEU A 351 -12.93 -25.75 34.27
C LEU A 351 -13.04 -26.63 33.02
N LYS A 352 -13.73 -27.78 33.09
CA LYS A 352 -13.93 -28.66 31.92
C LYS A 352 -14.95 -28.12 30.91
N ALA A 353 -16.00 -27.45 31.35
CA ALA A 353 -17.04 -26.90 30.49
C ALA A 353 -16.54 -25.69 29.68
N PHE A 354 -15.71 -24.84 30.28
CA PHE A 354 -15.23 -23.60 29.70
C PHE A 354 -13.77 -23.64 29.18
N ASN A 355 -13.16 -24.83 29.09
CA ASN A 355 -11.81 -24.97 28.53
C ASN A 355 -11.82 -24.77 26.99
N PRO A 356 -11.23 -23.69 26.44
CA PRO A 356 -11.26 -23.42 25.00
C PRO A 356 -10.47 -24.45 24.17
N LYS A 357 -9.50 -25.13 24.78
CA LYS A 357 -8.71 -26.20 24.13
C LYS A 357 -9.40 -27.57 24.19
N GLY A 358 -10.51 -27.68 24.91
CA GLY A 358 -11.30 -28.91 24.98
C GLY A 358 -12.17 -29.12 23.74
N SER A 359 -12.43 -30.38 23.37
CA SER A 359 -13.35 -30.69 22.28
C SER A 359 -14.76 -30.14 22.53
N GLU A 360 -15.48 -29.80 21.46
CA GLU A 360 -16.85 -29.29 21.58
C GLU A 360 -17.79 -30.29 22.28
N TYR A 361 -17.63 -31.58 21.99
CA TYR A 361 -18.35 -32.66 22.67
C TYR A 361 -18.11 -32.66 24.19
N THR A 362 -16.84 -32.59 24.60
CA THR A 362 -16.46 -32.58 26.02
C THR A 362 -17.02 -31.34 26.73
N ARG A 363 -16.94 -30.16 26.10
CA ARG A 363 -17.51 -28.92 26.67
C ARG A 363 -19.02 -29.02 26.85
N LYS A 364 -19.76 -29.48 25.84
CA LYS A 364 -21.22 -29.69 25.91
C LYS A 364 -21.59 -30.71 27.00
N LYS A 365 -20.88 -31.83 27.07
CA LYS A 365 -21.07 -32.88 28.10
C LYS A 365 -20.90 -32.31 29.51
N TYR A 366 -19.81 -31.57 29.76
CA TYR A 366 -19.55 -31.02 31.09
C TYR A 366 -20.41 -29.81 31.43
N LYS A 367 -20.86 -29.03 30.44
CA LYS A 367 -21.87 -27.99 30.65
C LYS A 367 -23.19 -28.59 31.12
N LYS A 368 -23.67 -29.65 30.47
CA LYS A 368 -24.88 -30.39 30.90
C LYS A 368 -24.72 -31.03 32.28
N LYS A 369 -23.56 -31.65 32.57
CA LYS A 369 -23.26 -32.17 33.92
C LYS A 369 -23.26 -31.06 34.97
N MET A 370 -22.73 -29.88 34.63
CA MET A 370 -22.71 -28.72 35.52
C MET A 370 -24.13 -28.21 35.81
N GLU A 371 -24.98 -28.06 34.78
CA GLU A 371 -26.39 -27.65 34.95
C GLU A 371 -27.15 -28.63 35.84
N GLN A 372 -27.05 -29.94 35.57
CA GLN A 372 -27.65 -30.99 36.41
C GLN A 372 -27.12 -30.98 37.85
N PHE A 373 -25.84 -30.64 38.05
CA PHE A 373 -25.26 -30.52 39.37
C PHE A 373 -25.86 -29.32 40.14
N VAL A 374 -26.10 -28.19 39.46
CA VAL A 374 -26.77 -27.03 40.06
C VAL A 374 -28.21 -27.36 40.43
N GLU A 375 -28.98 -27.96 39.52
CA GLU A 375 -30.36 -28.38 39.78
C GLU A 375 -30.48 -29.29 41.02
N ARG A 376 -29.52 -30.23 41.17
CA ARG A 376 -29.47 -31.12 42.33
C ARG A 376 -29.08 -30.40 43.63
N CYS A 377 -28.28 -29.33 43.56
CA CYS A 377 -27.99 -28.49 44.72
C CYS A 377 -29.24 -27.71 45.17
N GLU A 378 -30.05 -27.24 44.22
CA GLU A 378 -31.29 -26.50 44.50
C GLU A 378 -32.37 -27.35 45.21
N LEU A 379 -32.30 -28.68 45.09
CA LEU A 379 -33.20 -29.59 45.82
C LEU A 379 -33.17 -29.36 47.33
N ILE A 380 -32.00 -29.03 47.91
CA ILE A 380 -31.90 -28.75 49.36
C ILE A 380 -32.71 -27.51 49.72
N THR A 381 -32.55 -26.43 48.95
CA THR A 381 -33.26 -25.18 49.17
C THR A 381 -34.75 -25.37 48.99
N TYR A 382 -35.18 -26.03 47.90
CA TYR A 382 -36.58 -26.34 47.62
C TYR A 382 -37.20 -27.19 48.74
N LEU A 383 -36.56 -28.30 49.10
CA LEU A 383 -37.08 -29.19 50.14
C LEU A 383 -37.10 -28.51 51.51
N SER A 384 -36.12 -27.67 51.83
CA SER A 384 -36.12 -26.90 53.08
C SER A 384 -37.30 -25.91 53.18
N ALA A 385 -37.74 -25.35 52.06
CA ALA A 385 -38.86 -24.41 52.02
C ALA A 385 -40.23 -25.12 52.05
N HIS A 386 -40.34 -26.29 51.41
CA HIS A 386 -41.60 -27.02 51.26
C HIS A 386 -41.83 -28.13 52.30
N MET A 387 -40.80 -28.58 53.02
CA MET A 387 -40.97 -29.52 54.15
C MET A 387 -41.42 -28.78 55.42
N THR A 388 -42.71 -28.81 55.69
CA THR A 388 -43.28 -28.29 56.94
C THR A 388 -43.14 -29.31 58.08
N ARG A 389 -42.97 -28.83 59.33
CA ARG A 389 -42.94 -29.70 60.53
C ARG A 389 -44.20 -30.54 60.74
N LYS A 390 -45.35 -30.09 60.19
CA LYS A 390 -46.62 -30.82 60.19
C LYS A 390 -46.74 -31.61 58.88
N TYR A 391 -47.10 -32.88 59.02
CA TYR A 391 -47.37 -33.76 57.87
C TYR A 391 -48.54 -33.23 57.05
N LYS A 392 -48.38 -33.23 55.72
CA LYS A 392 -49.44 -32.94 54.76
C LYS A 392 -49.71 -34.19 53.92
N GLU A 393 -50.98 -34.52 53.72
CA GLU A 393 -51.38 -35.60 52.82
C GLU A 393 -50.95 -35.31 51.38
N PRO A 394 -50.66 -36.34 50.54
CA PRO A 394 -50.13 -36.17 49.19
C PRO A 394 -50.92 -35.19 48.31
N GLN A 395 -52.26 -35.18 48.47
CA GLN A 395 -53.17 -34.28 47.75
C GLN A 395 -52.98 -32.78 48.03
N PHE A 396 -52.35 -32.42 49.17
CA PHE A 396 -52.09 -31.03 49.57
C PHE A 396 -50.61 -30.63 49.45
N ARG A 397 -49.78 -31.48 48.82
CA ARG A 397 -48.37 -31.18 48.54
C ARG A 397 -48.24 -30.50 47.18
N ALA A 398 -47.12 -29.82 46.95
CA ALA A 398 -46.79 -29.33 45.62
C ALA A 398 -46.66 -30.53 44.66
N ILE A 399 -47.13 -30.38 43.43
CA ILE A 399 -47.26 -31.45 42.42
C ILE A 399 -45.91 -32.17 42.17
N ASP A 400 -44.81 -31.44 42.26
CA ASP A 400 -43.45 -31.93 42.01
C ASP A 400 -42.69 -32.36 43.29
N PHE A 401 -43.31 -32.25 44.46
CA PHE A 401 -42.64 -32.44 45.75
C PHE A 401 -42.18 -33.89 45.96
N ASP A 402 -43.07 -34.87 45.76
CA ASP A 402 -42.76 -36.28 46.01
C ASP A 402 -41.68 -36.79 45.03
N HIS A 403 -41.72 -36.35 43.77
CA HIS A 403 -40.69 -36.65 42.78
C HIS A 403 -39.32 -36.04 43.15
N LYS A 404 -39.28 -34.78 43.58
CA LYS A 404 -38.04 -34.10 44.01
C LYS A 404 -37.48 -34.70 45.30
N LEU A 405 -38.33 -35.14 46.23
CA LEU A 405 -37.92 -35.83 47.45
C LEU A 405 -37.30 -37.20 47.16
N GLN A 406 -37.92 -38.00 46.28
CA GLN A 406 -37.34 -39.27 45.82
C GLN A 406 -36.02 -39.05 45.07
N THR A 407 -35.95 -38.01 44.25
CA THR A 407 -34.70 -37.61 43.57
C THR A 407 -33.62 -37.21 44.56
N PHE A 408 -33.95 -36.49 45.64
CA PHE A 408 -33.00 -36.15 46.68
C PHE A 408 -32.49 -37.39 47.42
N LEU A 409 -33.39 -38.29 47.85
CA LEU A 409 -33.00 -39.49 48.60
C LEU A 409 -32.16 -40.47 47.77
N SER A 410 -32.41 -40.57 46.45
CA SER A 410 -31.62 -41.43 45.56
C SER A 410 -30.16 -41.01 45.44
N LEU A 411 -29.83 -39.74 45.73
CA LEU A 411 -28.45 -39.21 45.70
C LEU A 411 -27.57 -39.69 46.87
N ARG A 412 -28.13 -40.40 47.87
CA ARG A 412 -27.41 -40.81 49.09
C ARG A 412 -26.25 -41.78 48.84
N ASN A 413 -26.35 -42.60 47.80
CA ASN A 413 -25.36 -43.63 47.46
C ASN A 413 -24.72 -43.42 46.08
N ILE A 414 -24.89 -42.23 45.47
CA ILE A 414 -24.40 -41.93 44.12
C ILE A 414 -23.15 -41.05 44.23
N ASP A 415 -22.03 -41.52 43.66
CA ASP A 415 -20.86 -40.67 43.44
C ASP A 415 -21.13 -39.72 42.25
N PRO A 416 -21.08 -38.38 42.44
CA PRO A 416 -21.41 -37.42 41.37
C PRO A 416 -20.32 -37.23 40.29
N VAL A 417 -19.20 -37.97 40.34
CA VAL A 417 -18.06 -37.85 39.39
C VAL A 417 -18.35 -38.51 38.03
#